data_AF-A0AAD8P4K2-F1
#
_entry.id   AF-A0AAD8P4K2-F1
#
_cell.length_a   1.000
_cell.length_b   1.000
_cell.length_c   1.000
_cell.angle_alpha   90.00
_cell.angle_beta   90.00
_cell.angle_gamma   90.00
#
_symmetry.space_group_name_H-M   'P 1'
#
loop_
_entity.id
_entity.type
_entity.pdbx_description
1 polymer ?
#
loop_
_entity_poly.entity_id
_entity_poly.type
_entity_poly.pdbx_seq_one_letter_code
_entity_poly.pdbx_strand_id
1 'polypeptide(L)'
;MTINKSLWRPLFSRIYLELYDEIYNSINYMDVERAPLRNWMTKPYAGLLAAQKFGVIIQNFNIGGNFTYFPMFDGPTTFPGHITMLIAFFKNIHFIYLKLTNDCPMPPPHGI
;
A
#
# COMPACT_ATOMS: atom_id res chain seq x y z
N MET A 1 -2.10 -13.72 -9.80
CA MET A 1 -1.58 -14.27 -8.53
C MET A 1 -2.20 -13.48 -7.38
N THR A 2 -3.16 -14.06 -6.66
CA THR A 2 -3.88 -13.42 -5.55
C THR A 2 -2.97 -13.26 -4.33
N ILE A 3 -2.70 -12.01 -3.93
CA ILE A 3 -1.75 -11.69 -2.84
C ILE A 3 -2.36 -12.12 -1.51
N ASN A 4 -1.76 -13.13 -0.85
CA ASN A 4 -2.10 -13.58 0.51
C ASN A 4 -3.62 -13.55 0.82
N LYS A 5 -4.44 -13.98 -0.14
CA LYS A 5 -5.91 -13.77 -0.12
C LYS A 5 -6.55 -14.38 1.13
N SER A 6 -6.08 -15.57 1.52
CA SER A 6 -6.55 -16.27 2.73
C SER A 6 -6.30 -15.48 4.02
N LEU A 7 -5.25 -14.65 4.05
CA LEU A 7 -4.87 -13.85 5.22
C LEU A 7 -5.55 -12.46 5.19
N TRP A 8 -5.55 -11.79 4.04
CA TRP A 8 -6.10 -10.44 3.91
C TRP A 8 -7.62 -10.38 3.86
N ARG A 9 -8.26 -11.32 3.15
CA ARG A 9 -9.72 -11.28 2.94
C ARG A 9 -10.50 -11.27 4.26
N PRO A 10 -10.21 -12.16 5.23
CA PRO A 10 -10.92 -12.14 6.51
C PRO A 10 -10.77 -10.83 7.30
N LEU A 11 -9.61 -10.16 7.19
CA LEU A 11 -9.38 -8.88 7.88
C LEU A 11 -10.19 -7.75 7.24
N PHE A 12 -10.14 -7.64 5.91
CA PHE A 12 -10.83 -6.58 5.19
C PHE A 12 -12.35 -6.76 5.21
N SER A 13 -12.84 -8.01 5.18
CA SER A 13 -14.28 -8.29 5.31
C SER A 13 -14.87 -7.88 6.67
N ARG A 14 -14.05 -7.63 7.71
CA ARG A 14 -14.54 -7.04 8.99
C ARG A 14 -14.92 -5.57 8.84
N ILE A 15 -14.36 -4.88 7.85
CA ILE A 15 -14.65 -3.47 7.57
C ILE A 15 -15.79 -3.40 6.55
N TYR A 16 -15.62 -4.11 5.42
CA TYR A 16 -16.60 -4.17 4.34
C TYR A 16 -16.37 -5.46 3.53
N LEU A 17 -17.45 -6.20 3.27
CA LEU A 17 -17.39 -7.59 2.79
C LEU A 17 -16.55 -7.75 1.52
N GLU A 18 -16.71 -6.84 0.55
CA GLU A 18 -16.08 -6.91 -0.78
C GLU A 18 -14.75 -6.16 -0.86
N LEU A 19 -14.32 -5.53 0.25
CA LEU A 19 -13.17 -4.62 0.27
C LEU A 19 -11.90 -5.25 -0.29
N TYR A 20 -11.60 -6.50 0.03
CA TYR A 20 -10.41 -7.18 -0.52
C TYR A 20 -10.45 -7.28 -2.04
N ASP A 21 -11.57 -7.74 -2.59
CA ASP A 21 -11.65 -7.97 -4.02
C ASP A 21 -11.67 -6.61 -4.76
N GLU A 22 -12.31 -5.57 -4.21
CA GLU A 22 -12.25 -4.20 -4.75
C GLU A 22 -10.83 -3.61 -4.78
N ILE A 23 -10.12 -3.65 -3.64
CA ILE A 23 -8.76 -3.10 -3.54
C ILE A 23 -7.77 -3.91 -4.38
N TYR A 24 -7.87 -5.25 -4.37
CA TYR A 24 -7.01 -6.09 -5.18
C TYR A 24 -7.23 -5.83 -6.68
N ASN A 25 -8.48 -5.77 -7.12
CA ASN A 25 -8.80 -5.49 -8.52
C ASN A 25 -8.38 -4.08 -8.93
N SER A 26 -8.41 -3.10 -8.01
CA SER A 26 -7.98 -1.75 -8.35
C SER A 26 -6.49 -1.69 -8.70
N ILE A 27 -5.63 -2.40 -7.95
CA ILE A 27 -4.17 -2.42 -8.18
C ILE A 27 -3.69 -3.55 -9.10
N ASN A 28 -4.54 -4.50 -9.46
CA ASN A 28 -4.23 -5.59 -10.38
C ASN A 28 -4.71 -5.27 -11.81
N TYR A 29 -4.30 -4.10 -12.32
CA TYR A 29 -4.58 -3.66 -13.68
C TYR A 29 -3.39 -3.95 -14.59
N MET A 30 -3.59 -4.80 -15.60
CA MET A 30 -2.52 -5.33 -16.46
C MET A 30 -2.64 -4.86 -17.92
N ASP A 31 -3.62 -4.02 -18.25
CA ASP A 31 -3.77 -3.49 -19.59
C ASP A 31 -2.77 -2.36 -19.87
N VAL A 32 -2.51 -2.10 -21.15
CA VAL A 32 -1.58 -1.05 -21.61
C VAL A 32 -2.24 0.33 -21.64
N GLU A 33 -3.57 0.37 -21.61
CA GLU A 33 -4.35 1.61 -21.63
C GLU A 33 -4.24 2.40 -20.32
N ARG A 34 -4.76 3.63 -20.33
CA ARG A 34 -4.84 4.44 -19.12
C ARG A 34 -5.78 3.77 -18.12
N ALA A 35 -5.27 3.43 -16.95
CA ALA A 35 -6.05 2.88 -15.84
C ALA A 35 -7.29 3.76 -15.54
N PRO A 36 -8.52 3.21 -15.63
CA PRO A 36 -9.73 3.92 -15.27
C PRO A 36 -9.78 4.15 -13.75
N LEU A 37 -10.69 5.03 -13.28
CA LEU A 37 -10.77 5.43 -11.87
C LEU A 37 -10.90 4.24 -10.90
N ARG A 38 -11.65 3.20 -11.27
CA ARG A 38 -11.80 1.96 -10.48
C ARG A 38 -10.48 1.19 -10.29
N ASN A 39 -9.48 1.45 -11.14
CA ASN A 39 -8.15 0.86 -11.13
C ASN A 39 -7.10 1.80 -10.55
N TRP A 40 -7.51 2.86 -9.86
CA TRP A 40 -6.58 3.72 -9.14
C TRP A 40 -6.29 3.15 -7.76
N MET A 41 -5.06 3.37 -7.29
CA MET A 41 -4.66 3.01 -5.95
C MET A 41 -5.51 3.76 -4.91
N THR A 42 -6.27 3.02 -4.13
CA THR A 42 -7.12 3.55 -3.06
C THR A 42 -6.44 3.40 -1.70
N LYS A 43 -6.35 4.51 -0.98
CA LYS A 43 -5.77 4.55 0.37
C LYS A 43 -6.82 4.14 1.41
N PRO A 44 -6.42 3.51 2.53
CA PRO A 44 -5.05 3.07 2.85
C PRO A 44 -4.73 1.64 2.37
N TYR A 45 -5.74 0.84 2.05
CA TYR A 45 -5.64 -0.63 1.93
C TYR A 45 -4.71 -1.10 0.81
N ALA A 46 -4.63 -0.36 -0.30
CA ALA A 46 -3.72 -0.70 -1.38
C ALA A 46 -2.24 -0.65 -0.93
N GLY A 47 -1.89 0.25 -0.02
CA GLY A 47 -0.55 0.34 0.57
C GLY A 47 -0.18 -0.91 1.37
N LEU A 48 -1.14 -1.47 2.11
CA LEU A 48 -0.95 -2.72 2.86
C LEU A 48 -0.72 -3.93 1.94
N LEU A 49 -1.55 -4.08 0.89
CA LEU A 49 -1.39 -5.17 -0.06
C LEU A 49 -0.07 -5.08 -0.84
N ALA A 50 0.33 -3.87 -1.24
CA ALA A 50 1.58 -3.63 -1.95
C ALA A 50 2.81 -3.89 -1.05
N ALA A 51 2.82 -3.36 0.17
CA ALA A 51 3.89 -3.60 1.14
C ALA A 51 4.12 -5.10 1.37
N GLN A 52 3.03 -5.85 1.59
CA GLN A 52 3.07 -7.30 1.77
C GLN A 52 3.54 -8.06 0.53
N LYS A 53 3.12 -7.66 -0.67
CA LYS A 53 3.49 -8.36 -1.92
C LYS A 53 4.97 -8.20 -2.24
N PHE A 54 5.51 -7.00 -2.08
CA PHE A 54 6.89 -6.71 -2.46
C PHE A 54 7.88 -6.86 -1.31
N GLY A 55 7.42 -7.06 -0.08
CA GLY A 55 8.30 -7.16 1.08
C GLY A 55 9.00 -5.85 1.42
N VAL A 56 8.30 -4.73 1.20
CA VAL A 56 8.85 -3.38 1.33
C VAL A 56 8.04 -2.57 2.34
N ILE A 57 8.68 -1.58 2.93
CA ILE A 57 8.01 -0.58 3.76
C ILE A 57 7.56 0.55 2.85
N ILE A 58 6.27 0.87 2.82
CA ILE A 58 5.74 1.98 2.01
C ILE A 58 5.37 3.12 2.94
N GLN A 59 5.95 4.29 2.73
CA GLN A 59 5.56 5.51 3.43
C GLN A 59 4.74 6.39 2.48
N ASN A 60 3.51 6.70 2.86
CA ASN A 60 2.67 7.66 2.15
C ASN A 60 2.64 9.01 2.86
N PHE A 61 2.93 10.07 2.10
CA PHE A 61 2.77 11.45 2.51
C PHE A 61 1.53 12.07 1.86
N ASN A 62 0.71 12.77 2.63
CA ASN A 62 -0.50 13.42 2.14
C ASN A 62 -0.87 14.62 3.03
N ILE A 63 -1.56 15.60 2.46
CA ILE A 63 -2.06 16.78 3.20
C ILE A 63 -2.99 16.34 4.35
N GLY A 64 -3.74 15.24 4.16
CA GLY A 64 -4.65 14.69 5.18
C GLY A 64 -4.01 13.72 6.18
N GLY A 65 -2.68 13.54 6.17
CA GLY A 65 -1.97 12.64 7.10
C GLY A 65 -1.01 11.67 6.40
N ASN A 66 -0.01 11.24 7.15
CA ASN A 66 1.05 10.36 6.66
C ASN A 66 0.93 8.97 7.27
N PHE A 67 1.26 7.94 6.50
CA PHE A 67 1.13 6.54 6.92
C PHE A 67 2.34 5.71 6.51
N THR A 68 2.76 4.80 7.37
CA THR A 68 3.76 3.78 7.06
C THR A 68 3.12 2.39 7.02
N TYR A 69 3.23 1.71 5.89
CA TYR A 69 2.73 0.36 5.66
C TYR A 69 3.88 -0.64 5.73
N PHE A 70 3.73 -1.65 6.60
CA PHE A 70 4.68 -2.74 6.74
C PHE A 70 4.11 -4.02 6.11
N PRO A 71 4.96 -4.95 5.62
CA PRO A 71 4.54 -6.33 5.42
C PRO A 71 4.02 -6.88 6.75
N MET A 72 2.79 -7.39 6.75
CA MET A 72 2.07 -7.71 7.99
C MET A 72 2.28 -9.16 8.44
N PHE A 73 2.37 -10.08 7.49
CA PHE A 73 2.40 -11.52 7.76
C PHE A 73 3.78 -12.15 7.66
N ASP A 74 4.75 -11.40 7.14
CA ASP A 74 6.11 -11.86 6.88
C ASP A 74 7.10 -10.98 7.63
N GLY A 75 8.03 -11.63 8.32
CA GLY A 75 9.01 -10.96 9.17
C GLY A 75 10.34 -10.65 8.45
N PRO A 76 11.31 -10.10 9.19
CA PRO A 76 12.66 -9.81 8.70
C PRO A 76 13.40 -11.04 8.16
N THR A 77 13.03 -12.23 8.62
CA THR A 77 13.55 -13.50 8.10
C THR A 77 13.14 -13.76 6.65
N THR A 78 11.95 -13.30 6.26
CA THR A 78 11.44 -13.41 4.89
C THR A 78 11.95 -12.25 4.04
N PHE A 79 12.09 -11.05 4.63
CA PHE A 79 12.55 -9.83 3.97
C PHE A 79 13.77 -9.23 4.70
N PRO A 80 14.99 -9.78 4.51
CA PRO A 80 16.17 -9.40 5.29
C PRO A 80 16.71 -8.01 4.96
N GLY A 81 16.42 -7.49 3.77
CA GLY A 81 16.68 -6.12 3.38
C GLY A 81 15.38 -5.34 3.37
N HIS A 82 15.08 -4.60 4.44
CA HIS A 82 13.92 -3.70 4.43
C HIS A 82 14.20 -2.52 3.49
N ILE A 83 13.59 -2.57 2.31
CA ILE A 83 13.59 -1.45 1.37
C ILE A 83 12.40 -0.54 1.73
N THR A 84 12.69 0.73 1.95
CA THR A 84 11.65 1.75 2.18
C THR A 84 11.37 2.50 0.88
N MET A 85 10.11 2.48 0.44
CA MET A 85 9.61 3.27 -0.68
C MET A 85 8.76 4.43 -0.18
N LEU A 86 8.98 5.62 -0.74
CA LEU A 86 8.24 6.80 -0.35
C LEU A 86 7.40 7.33 -1.51
N ILE A 87 6.12 7.53 -1.22
CA ILE A 87 5.16 8.07 -2.17
C ILE A 87 4.40 9.24 -1.55
N ALA A 88 4.24 10.34 -2.28
CA ALA A 88 3.32 11.41 -1.89
C ALA A 88 2.07 11.39 -2.74
N PHE A 89 0.91 11.56 -2.11
CA PHE A 89 -0.35 11.79 -2.82
C PHE A 89 -0.55 13.30 -3.01
N PHE A 90 -0.41 13.75 -4.24
CA PHE A 90 -0.46 15.16 -4.61
C PHE A 90 -1.82 15.52 -5.22
N LYS A 91 -2.38 16.64 -4.77
CA LYS A 91 -3.64 17.24 -5.27
C LYS A 91 -4.83 16.27 -5.37
N ASN A 92 -4.85 15.24 -4.54
CA ASN A 92 -5.87 14.19 -4.55
C ASN A 92 -6.02 13.41 -5.87
N ILE A 93 -5.01 13.44 -6.75
CA ILE A 93 -5.11 12.84 -8.09
C ILE A 93 -3.91 12.02 -8.52
N HIS A 94 -2.74 12.22 -7.90
CA HIS A 94 -1.50 11.61 -8.41
C HIS A 94 -0.56 11.18 -7.29
N PHE A 95 0.18 10.10 -7.51
CA PHE A 95 1.25 9.67 -6.63
C PHE A 95 2.60 10.00 -7.25
N ILE A 96 3.47 10.66 -6.48
CA ILE A 96 4.85 10.93 -6.86
C ILE A 96 5.81 10.14 -5.97
N TYR A 97 6.90 9.67 -6.54
CA TYR A 97 8.00 9.09 -5.76
C TYR A 97 8.77 10.20 -5.05
N LEU A 98 9.10 9.99 -3.78
CA LEU A 98 9.91 10.92 -2.99
C LEU A 98 11.24 10.27 -2.61
N LYS A 99 12.26 11.11 -2.50
CA LYS A 99 13.53 10.77 -1.85
C LYS A 99 13.72 11.74 -0.69
N LEU A 100 13.70 11.24 0.53
CA LEU A 100 14.01 12.08 1.70
C LEU A 100 15.51 12.34 1.76
N THR A 101 15.86 13.49 2.32
CA THR A 101 17.20 13.78 2.80
C THR A 101 17.53 12.89 4.00
N ASN A 102 18.80 12.83 4.35
CA ASN A 102 19.23 12.10 5.54
C ASN A 102 18.50 12.64 6.80
N ASP A 103 18.33 11.76 7.79
CA ASP A 103 17.79 12.08 9.12
C ASP A 103 16.32 12.54 9.19
N CYS A 104 15.54 12.38 8.11
CA CYS A 104 14.10 12.61 8.20
C CYS A 104 13.38 11.55 9.06
N PRO A 105 12.46 11.95 9.95
CA PRO A 105 11.72 11.01 10.78
C PRO A 105 10.76 10.15 9.95
N MET A 106 10.61 8.89 10.35
CA MET A 106 9.64 7.98 9.76
C MET A 106 8.20 8.38 10.15
N PRO A 107 7.25 8.45 9.20
CA PRO A 107 5.85 8.64 9.52
C PRO A 107 5.28 7.54 10.41
N PRO A 108 4.21 7.80 11.18
CA PRO A 108 3.64 6.80 12.07
C PRO A 108 3.15 5.56 11.29
N PRO A 109 3.23 4.36 11.91
CA PRO A 109 2.67 3.15 11.32
C PRO A 109 1.16 3.31 11.07
N HIS A 110 0.67 2.69 10.00
CA HIS A 110 -0.77 2.63 9.76
C HIS A 110 -1.45 1.83 10.86
N GLY A 111 -2.34 2.46 11.63
CA GLY A 111 -2.97 1.87 12.83
C GLY A 111 -4.20 0.99 12.56
N ILE A 112 -4.23 0.23 11.46
CA ILE A 112 -5.22 -0.86 11.30
C ILE A 112 -4.68 -2.10 12.00
#